data_AF-A0A519UHR5-F1
#
_entry.id   AF-A0A519UHR5-F1
#
_cell.length_a   1.000
_cell.length_b   1.000
_cell.length_c   1.000
_cell.angle_alpha   90.00
_cell.angle_beta   90.00
_cell.angle_gamma   90.00
#
_symmetry.space_group_name_H-M   'P 1'
#
loop_
_entity.id
_entity.type
_entity.pdbx_description
1 polymer ?
#
loop_
_entity_poly.entity_id
_entity_poly.type
_entity_poly.pdbx_seq_one_letter_code
_entity_poly.pdbx_strand_id
1 'polypeptide(L)'
;MFKKISITLMLLIAYFGSFSQESVKYRVILIGDAGEMNTGQFESLKDAAKHVIKGKTTTLFLGDNIYPSGMAIPGYGDFAETSNILNSQFKPMRDAGAAVYFVPGNHDWDKSGPNGLAKIKAQGDYLASFNDPLLKLLPANGCPDPIAIKLSDKLTLIAYDSEWWLFPYKKDNPGADCDCNTKEEVIAKMEDLMEQNRDKVILLASHHPFQSYGSHGGYFTLRNHLFPLTSLNKKLYIPMPVVGSLYPFLRSTFLSPEDLNHPAYKDMIKRVNAVFGDRPNVIYAAGHEHGLQLIKSKQLQIVSGAGAKMNPNKKGKNSLYQDFNQGYVVADQLQNNDMRYEYYNYTDTGVVKVF
;
A
#
# COMPACT_ATOMS: atom_id res chain seq x y z
N MET A 1 83.83 -18.04 5.31
CA MET A 1 82.91 -17.01 4.76
C MET A 1 81.52 -17.62 4.61
N PHE A 2 80.65 -17.50 5.63
CA PHE A 2 79.26 -17.96 5.56
C PHE A 2 78.34 -16.73 5.50
N LYS A 3 77.68 -16.51 4.37
CA LYS A 3 76.65 -15.49 4.20
C LYS A 3 75.34 -15.99 4.81
N LYS A 4 74.86 -15.31 5.86
CA LYS A 4 73.50 -15.45 6.39
C LYS A 4 72.55 -14.64 5.50
N ILE A 5 71.55 -15.29 4.93
CA ILE A 5 70.41 -14.65 4.26
C ILE A 5 69.27 -14.65 5.27
N SER A 6 68.90 -13.46 5.78
CA SER A 6 67.66 -13.28 6.53
C SER A 6 66.52 -13.10 5.55
N ILE A 7 65.55 -14.00 5.59
CA ILE A 7 64.26 -13.86 4.91
C ILE A 7 63.28 -13.27 5.93
N THR A 8 62.93 -12.01 5.76
CA THR A 8 61.87 -11.35 6.53
C THR A 8 60.54 -11.68 5.85
N LEU A 9 59.75 -12.57 6.45
CA LEU A 9 58.41 -12.92 5.98
C LEU A 9 57.42 -11.86 6.47
N MET A 10 56.96 -11.00 5.57
CA MET A 10 55.93 -9.99 5.84
C MET A 10 54.55 -10.64 5.67
N LEU A 11 53.87 -10.95 6.79
CA LEU A 11 52.47 -11.39 6.77
C LEU A 11 51.57 -10.23 6.38
N LEU A 12 51.07 -10.23 5.14
CA LEU A 12 49.88 -9.47 4.77
C LEU A 12 48.65 -10.18 5.34
N ILE A 13 48.10 -9.66 6.43
CA ILE A 13 46.76 -10.03 6.91
C ILE A 13 45.76 -9.29 6.02
N ALA A 14 45.23 -9.99 5.02
CA ALA A 14 44.08 -9.53 4.26
C ALA A 14 42.84 -9.59 5.19
N TYR A 15 42.43 -8.44 5.73
CA TYR A 15 41.12 -8.28 6.34
C TYR A 15 40.05 -8.36 5.24
N PHE A 16 39.62 -9.58 4.93
CA PHE A 16 38.33 -9.78 4.28
C PHE A 16 37.25 -9.46 5.31
N GLY A 17 36.80 -8.21 5.31
CA GLY A 17 35.55 -7.84 5.96
C GLY A 17 34.43 -8.62 5.28
N SER A 18 34.05 -9.75 5.85
CA SER A 18 32.79 -10.41 5.50
C SER A 18 31.67 -9.44 5.88
N PHE A 19 31.16 -8.70 4.90
CA PHE A 19 29.84 -8.10 5.02
C PHE A 19 28.87 -9.26 5.24
N SER A 20 28.53 -9.52 6.50
CA SER A 20 27.44 -10.44 6.83
C SER A 20 26.21 -9.92 6.10
N GLN A 21 25.68 -10.72 5.18
CA GLN A 21 24.41 -10.41 4.54
C GLN A 21 23.38 -10.40 5.66
N GLU A 22 22.95 -9.21 6.10
CA GLU A 22 22.09 -9.09 7.26
C GLU A 22 20.81 -9.92 7.03
N SER A 23 20.64 -10.95 7.86
CA SER A 23 19.54 -11.90 7.68
C SER A 23 18.19 -11.23 7.99
N VAL A 24 17.15 -11.62 7.25
CA VAL A 24 15.79 -11.08 7.43
C VAL A 24 15.18 -11.66 8.71
N LYS A 25 14.74 -10.78 9.62
CA LYS A 25 14.01 -11.11 10.84
C LYS A 25 12.52 -11.31 10.54
N TYR A 26 11.92 -10.39 9.80
CA TYR A 26 10.55 -10.46 9.33
C TYR A 26 10.41 -9.71 8.00
N ARG A 27 9.49 -10.14 7.14
CA ARG A 27 9.24 -9.56 5.81
C ARG A 27 7.79 -9.14 5.64
N VAL A 28 7.57 -7.96 5.09
CA VAL A 28 6.26 -7.50 4.64
C VAL A 28 6.32 -7.25 3.14
N ILE A 29 5.45 -7.89 2.38
CA ILE A 29 5.28 -7.62 0.94
C ILE A 29 4.08 -6.68 0.80
N LEU A 30 4.29 -5.52 0.19
CA LEU A 30 3.30 -4.47 0.02
C LEU A 30 2.90 -4.40 -1.45
N ILE A 31 1.61 -4.53 -1.71
CA ILE A 31 1.02 -4.50 -3.07
C ILE A 31 -0.28 -3.71 -2.95
N GLY A 32 -0.58 -2.79 -3.84
CA GLY A 32 -1.85 -2.05 -3.87
C GLY A 32 -2.36 -2.01 -5.30
N ASP A 33 -3.66 -1.75 -5.48
CA ASP A 33 -4.25 -1.49 -6.79
C ASP A 33 -4.06 -2.68 -7.76
N ALA A 34 -4.11 -3.88 -7.22
CA ALA A 34 -3.92 -5.15 -7.95
C ALA A 34 -5.25 -5.76 -8.45
N GLY A 35 -6.36 -5.05 -8.31
CA GLY A 35 -7.71 -5.53 -8.61
C GLY A 35 -8.06 -5.73 -10.09
N GLU A 36 -7.09 -5.81 -10.98
CA GLU A 36 -7.29 -6.13 -12.40
C GLU A 36 -6.30 -7.22 -12.83
N MET A 37 -6.80 -8.29 -13.44
CA MET A 37 -5.96 -9.37 -13.96
C MET A 37 -5.37 -9.00 -15.32
N ASN A 38 -4.07 -8.70 -15.33
CA ASN A 38 -3.29 -8.49 -16.54
C ASN A 38 -1.90 -9.13 -16.39
N THR A 39 -1.10 -9.13 -17.46
CA THR A 39 0.22 -9.79 -17.46
C THR A 39 1.15 -9.24 -16.39
N GLY A 40 1.19 -7.92 -16.20
CA GLY A 40 2.08 -7.30 -15.23
C GLY A 40 1.68 -7.61 -13.78
N GLN A 41 0.37 -7.63 -13.48
CA GLN A 41 -0.14 -8.09 -12.20
C GLN A 41 0.26 -9.55 -11.93
N PHE A 42 0.01 -10.44 -12.89
CA PHE A 42 0.29 -11.86 -12.73
C PHE A 42 1.79 -12.12 -12.50
N GLU A 43 2.66 -11.54 -13.33
CA GLU A 43 4.11 -11.74 -13.20
C GLU A 43 4.66 -11.09 -11.91
N SER A 44 4.14 -9.93 -11.51
CA SER A 44 4.50 -9.27 -10.24
C SER A 44 4.13 -10.12 -9.03
N LEU A 45 2.90 -10.66 -8.98
CA LEU A 45 2.45 -11.51 -7.87
C LEU A 45 3.20 -12.84 -7.81
N LYS A 46 3.46 -13.44 -8.96
CA LYS A 46 4.27 -14.66 -9.07
C LYS A 46 5.70 -14.42 -8.60
N ASP A 47 6.29 -13.27 -8.91
CA ASP A 47 7.62 -12.93 -8.43
C ASP A 47 7.64 -12.62 -6.93
N ALA A 48 6.68 -11.82 -6.45
CA ALA A 48 6.49 -11.51 -5.03
C ALA A 48 6.35 -12.78 -4.18
N ALA A 49 5.61 -13.79 -4.65
CA ALA A 49 5.47 -15.07 -3.97
C ALA A 49 6.83 -15.80 -3.77
N LYS A 50 7.83 -15.60 -4.63
CA LYS A 50 9.18 -16.17 -4.46
C LYS A 50 9.94 -15.55 -3.29
N HIS A 51 9.57 -14.33 -2.88
CA HIS A 51 10.19 -13.63 -1.76
C HIS A 51 9.61 -14.06 -0.41
N VAL A 52 8.59 -14.92 -0.38
CA VAL A 52 7.98 -15.39 0.86
C VAL A 52 8.96 -16.25 1.66
N ILE A 53 9.15 -15.87 2.93
CA ILE A 53 9.86 -16.65 3.94
C ILE A 53 8.80 -17.26 4.86
N LYS A 54 8.57 -18.57 4.74
CA LYS A 54 7.52 -19.28 5.48
C LYS A 54 7.57 -18.98 6.99
N GLY A 55 6.43 -18.56 7.54
CA GLY A 55 6.29 -18.20 8.96
C GLY A 55 6.90 -16.85 9.37
N LYS A 56 7.53 -16.12 8.44
CA LYS A 56 8.15 -14.80 8.67
C LYS A 56 7.75 -13.76 7.62
N THR A 57 6.66 -14.01 6.89
CA THR A 57 6.18 -13.09 5.85
C THR A 57 4.69 -12.84 5.98
N THR A 58 4.34 -11.56 5.89
CA THR A 58 2.97 -11.08 5.67
C THR A 58 2.93 -10.35 4.34
N THR A 59 1.97 -10.68 3.48
CA THR A 59 1.62 -9.90 2.30
C THR A 59 0.42 -9.02 2.63
N LEU A 60 0.53 -7.73 2.35
CA LEU A 60 -0.50 -6.74 2.59
C LEU A 60 -0.93 -6.12 1.27
N PHE A 61 -2.21 -6.30 0.94
CA PHE A 61 -2.88 -5.63 -0.16
C PHE A 61 -3.45 -4.30 0.32
N LEU A 62 -2.95 -3.19 -0.21
CA LEU A 62 -3.15 -1.82 0.26
C LEU A 62 -4.36 -1.14 -0.43
N GLY A 63 -5.45 -1.87 -0.64
CA GLY A 63 -6.68 -1.37 -1.24
C GLY A 63 -6.74 -1.45 -2.75
N ASP A 64 -7.93 -1.16 -3.25
CA ASP A 64 -8.34 -1.35 -4.64
C ASP A 64 -8.10 -2.80 -5.09
N ASN A 65 -8.65 -3.70 -4.29
CA ASN A 65 -8.48 -5.14 -4.40
C ASN A 65 -9.29 -5.71 -5.57
N ILE A 66 -10.38 -5.07 -5.98
CA ILE A 66 -11.21 -5.50 -7.11
C ILE A 66 -11.68 -4.27 -7.92
N TYR A 67 -11.27 -4.19 -9.19
CA TYR A 67 -11.76 -3.20 -10.14
C TYR A 67 -12.95 -3.71 -10.96
N PRO A 68 -13.82 -2.80 -11.46
CA PRO A 68 -13.80 -1.36 -11.25
C PRO A 68 -14.56 -0.90 -10.00
N SER A 69 -15.20 -1.78 -9.23
CA SER A 69 -16.05 -1.32 -8.13
C SER A 69 -16.23 -2.37 -7.02
N GLY A 70 -15.21 -3.15 -6.69
CA GLY A 70 -15.27 -4.06 -5.55
C GLY A 70 -15.95 -5.39 -5.86
N MET A 71 -16.11 -6.21 -4.81
CA MET A 71 -16.71 -7.53 -4.90
C MET A 71 -18.16 -7.45 -5.40
N ALA A 72 -18.58 -8.42 -6.23
CA ALA A 72 -19.99 -8.56 -6.59
C ALA A 72 -20.81 -8.94 -5.35
N ILE A 73 -22.00 -8.37 -5.24
CA ILE A 73 -22.93 -8.69 -4.16
C ILE A 73 -23.60 -10.03 -4.53
N PRO A 74 -23.80 -10.97 -3.59
CA PRO A 74 -24.51 -12.21 -3.88
C PRO A 74 -25.86 -11.96 -4.59
N GLY A 75 -26.03 -12.52 -5.78
CA GLY A 75 -27.22 -12.32 -6.63
C GLY A 75 -27.21 -11.07 -7.51
N TYR A 76 -26.16 -10.23 -7.45
CA TYR A 76 -26.02 -9.01 -8.25
C TYR A 76 -24.57 -8.76 -8.72
N GLY A 77 -24.35 -8.83 -10.03
CA GLY A 77 -23.03 -8.67 -10.65
C GLY A 77 -22.32 -10.00 -10.92
N ASP A 78 -21.08 -9.93 -11.42
CA ASP A 78 -20.29 -11.11 -11.76
C ASP A 78 -19.43 -11.57 -10.57
N PHE A 79 -20.00 -12.47 -9.77
CA PHE A 79 -19.29 -13.08 -8.64
C PHE A 79 -18.09 -13.92 -9.08
N ALA A 80 -18.19 -14.59 -10.24
CA ALA A 80 -17.09 -15.42 -10.73
C ALA A 80 -15.88 -14.58 -11.12
N GLU A 81 -16.10 -13.46 -11.83
CA GLU A 81 -15.05 -12.52 -12.19
C GLU A 81 -14.39 -11.90 -10.94
N THR A 82 -15.19 -11.31 -10.05
CA THR A 82 -14.68 -10.60 -8.86
C THR A 82 -13.96 -11.52 -7.88
N SER A 83 -14.45 -12.75 -7.68
CA SER A 83 -13.76 -13.76 -6.88
C SER A 83 -12.46 -14.24 -7.53
N ASN A 84 -12.42 -14.40 -8.86
CA ASN A 84 -11.19 -14.77 -9.57
C ASN A 84 -10.10 -13.69 -9.45
N ILE A 85 -10.47 -12.41 -9.52
CA ILE A 85 -9.54 -11.28 -9.28
C ILE A 85 -8.93 -11.37 -7.88
N LEU A 86 -9.75 -11.62 -6.85
CA LEU A 86 -9.24 -11.71 -5.48
C LEU A 86 -8.38 -12.97 -5.29
N ASN A 87 -8.77 -14.10 -5.89
CA ASN A 87 -8.01 -15.35 -5.87
C ASN A 87 -6.62 -15.21 -6.53
N SER A 88 -6.52 -14.45 -7.63
CA SER A 88 -5.24 -14.24 -8.31
C SER A 88 -4.21 -13.58 -7.39
N GLN A 89 -4.68 -12.78 -6.43
CA GLN A 89 -3.87 -12.03 -5.48
C GLN A 89 -3.41 -12.87 -4.29
N PHE A 90 -4.33 -13.39 -3.48
CA PHE A 90 -3.93 -14.04 -2.23
C PHE A 90 -3.38 -15.46 -2.44
N LYS A 91 -3.85 -16.20 -3.45
CA LYS A 91 -3.54 -17.62 -3.57
C LYS A 91 -2.04 -17.88 -3.73
N PRO A 92 -1.29 -17.20 -4.61
CA PRO A 92 0.16 -17.43 -4.73
C PRO A 92 0.91 -17.17 -3.43
N MET A 93 0.48 -16.17 -2.66
CA MET A 93 1.11 -15.78 -1.39
C MET A 93 0.81 -16.77 -0.27
N ARG A 94 -0.46 -17.21 -0.17
CA ARG A 94 -0.89 -18.23 0.78
C ARG A 94 -0.25 -19.58 0.49
N ASP A 95 -0.19 -19.99 -0.78
CA ASP A 95 0.49 -21.22 -1.23
C ASP A 95 1.99 -21.19 -0.87
N ALA A 96 2.64 -20.03 -0.98
CA ALA A 96 4.03 -19.84 -0.56
C ALA A 96 4.23 -19.77 0.97
N GLY A 97 3.14 -19.66 1.74
CA GLY A 97 3.14 -19.72 3.21
C GLY A 97 3.19 -18.36 3.92
N ALA A 98 2.88 -17.25 3.25
CA ALA A 98 2.75 -15.93 3.85
C ALA A 98 1.35 -15.71 4.41
N ALA A 99 1.20 -15.02 5.54
CA ALA A 99 -0.11 -14.47 5.90
C ALA A 99 -0.54 -13.41 4.86
N VAL A 100 -1.83 -13.28 4.58
CA VAL A 100 -2.35 -12.32 3.61
C VAL A 100 -3.45 -11.48 4.24
N TYR A 101 -3.26 -10.17 4.17
CA TYR A 101 -4.25 -9.20 4.64
C TYR A 101 -4.60 -8.22 3.53
N PHE A 102 -5.87 -7.87 3.45
CA PHE A 102 -6.39 -6.85 2.56
C PHE A 102 -6.84 -5.64 3.37
N VAL A 103 -6.46 -4.44 2.96
CA VAL A 103 -7.08 -3.18 3.37
C VAL A 103 -8.02 -2.77 2.23
N PRO A 104 -9.21 -2.21 2.50
CA PRO A 104 -10.08 -1.75 1.44
C PRO A 104 -9.64 -0.39 0.87
N GLY A 105 -9.83 -0.21 -0.43
CA GLY A 105 -9.69 1.08 -1.13
C GLY A 105 -11.03 1.62 -1.61
N ASN A 106 -10.99 2.78 -2.28
CA ASN A 106 -12.20 3.46 -2.73
C ASN A 106 -12.95 2.66 -3.79
N HIS A 107 -12.25 1.89 -4.64
CA HIS A 107 -12.91 0.98 -5.57
C HIS A 107 -13.61 -0.19 -4.88
N ASP A 108 -13.06 -0.71 -3.78
CA ASP A 108 -13.71 -1.79 -3.02
C ASP A 108 -15.02 -1.30 -2.36
N TRP A 109 -15.06 -0.02 -1.97
CA TRP A 109 -16.26 0.70 -1.51
C TRP A 109 -17.17 1.15 -2.67
N ASP A 110 -17.39 0.29 -3.67
CA ASP A 110 -18.25 0.59 -4.83
C ASP A 110 -17.79 1.83 -5.62
N LYS A 111 -16.48 2.08 -5.69
CA LYS A 111 -15.91 3.33 -6.23
C LYS A 111 -16.50 4.56 -5.52
N SER A 112 -16.47 4.49 -4.19
CA SER A 112 -17.13 5.43 -3.27
C SER A 112 -18.62 5.60 -3.57
N GLY A 113 -19.29 4.52 -3.99
CA GLY A 113 -20.70 4.46 -4.39
C GLY A 113 -21.62 3.99 -3.25
N PRO A 114 -22.95 4.13 -3.40
CA PRO A 114 -23.90 3.86 -2.31
C PRO A 114 -23.91 2.40 -1.83
N ASN A 115 -23.42 1.44 -2.62
CA ASN A 115 -23.35 0.03 -2.21
C ASN A 115 -22.03 -0.34 -1.52
N GLY A 116 -21.15 0.63 -1.23
CA GLY A 116 -19.81 0.37 -0.72
C GLY A 116 -19.78 -0.55 0.50
N LEU A 117 -20.60 -0.28 1.52
CA LEU A 117 -20.68 -1.13 2.71
C LEU A 117 -21.08 -2.58 2.38
N ALA A 118 -22.05 -2.77 1.47
CA ALA A 118 -22.49 -4.09 1.06
C ALA A 118 -21.38 -4.87 0.33
N LYS A 119 -20.60 -4.17 -0.50
CA LYS A 119 -19.47 -4.78 -1.24
C LYS A 119 -18.29 -5.13 -0.35
N ILE A 120 -17.97 -4.28 0.62
CA ILE A 120 -16.95 -4.58 1.63
C ILE A 120 -17.34 -5.80 2.46
N LYS A 121 -18.61 -5.91 2.86
CA LYS A 121 -19.12 -7.10 3.54
C LYS A 121 -19.04 -8.34 2.64
N ALA A 122 -19.44 -8.24 1.37
CA ALA A 122 -19.32 -9.35 0.42
C ALA A 122 -17.86 -9.82 0.23
N GLN A 123 -16.90 -8.91 0.16
CA GLN A 123 -15.47 -9.25 0.11
C GLN A 123 -15.01 -9.94 1.39
N GLY A 124 -15.39 -9.40 2.55
CA GLY A 124 -15.08 -9.97 3.86
C GLY A 124 -15.64 -11.39 4.03
N ASP A 125 -16.92 -11.58 3.70
CA ASP A 125 -17.60 -12.88 3.75
C ASP A 125 -16.95 -13.90 2.81
N TYR A 126 -16.57 -13.46 1.61
CA TYR A 126 -15.86 -14.31 0.66
C TYR A 126 -14.51 -14.78 1.21
N LEU A 127 -13.69 -13.87 1.75
CA LEU A 127 -12.40 -14.22 2.36
C LEU A 127 -12.58 -15.11 3.60
N ALA A 128 -13.58 -14.83 4.43
CA ALA A 128 -13.91 -15.62 5.62
C ALA A 128 -14.39 -17.04 5.28
N SER A 129 -15.02 -17.24 4.12
CA SER A 129 -15.52 -18.56 3.69
C SER A 129 -14.43 -19.64 3.55
N PHE A 130 -13.17 -19.22 3.36
CA PHE A 130 -12.01 -20.12 3.31
C PHE A 130 -11.60 -20.67 4.68
N ASN A 131 -12.14 -20.13 5.78
CA ASN A 131 -11.81 -20.52 7.17
C ASN A 131 -10.30 -20.50 7.46
N ASP A 132 -9.55 -19.61 6.81
CA ASP A 132 -8.11 -19.46 6.98
C ASP A 132 -7.82 -18.27 7.91
N PRO A 133 -7.29 -18.48 9.13
CA PRO A 133 -7.03 -17.39 10.08
C PRO A 133 -5.92 -16.43 9.62
N LEU A 134 -5.16 -16.80 8.58
CA LEU A 134 -4.10 -16.00 7.98
C LEU A 134 -4.54 -15.33 6.67
N LEU A 135 -5.83 -15.34 6.33
CA LEU A 135 -6.41 -14.64 5.18
C LEU A 135 -7.57 -13.76 5.66
N LYS A 136 -7.38 -12.43 5.68
CA LYS A 136 -8.40 -11.52 6.25
C LYS A 136 -8.51 -10.19 5.50
N LEU A 137 -9.72 -9.64 5.50
CA LEU A 137 -9.95 -8.21 5.29
C LEU A 137 -9.76 -7.47 6.62
N LEU A 138 -9.02 -6.37 6.60
CA LEU A 138 -8.69 -5.56 7.76
C LEU A 138 -9.07 -4.09 7.49
N PRO A 139 -9.89 -3.49 8.36
CA PRO A 139 -10.80 -4.12 9.33
C PRO A 139 -11.87 -5.01 8.68
N ALA A 140 -12.46 -5.91 9.47
CA ALA A 140 -13.54 -6.78 9.02
C ALA A 140 -14.89 -6.06 9.00
N ASN A 141 -15.89 -6.67 8.36
CA ASN A 141 -17.30 -6.26 8.39
C ASN A 141 -17.62 -4.85 7.87
N GLY A 142 -16.66 -4.11 7.33
CA GLY A 142 -16.83 -2.69 6.99
C GLY A 142 -16.83 -1.76 8.20
N CYS A 143 -16.27 -2.22 9.32
CA CYS A 143 -16.01 -1.40 10.48
C CYS A 143 -14.81 -0.47 10.23
N PRO A 144 -14.68 0.66 10.92
CA PRO A 144 -13.53 1.56 10.78
C PRO A 144 -12.34 1.23 11.69
N ASP A 145 -12.42 0.14 12.43
CA ASP A 145 -11.51 -0.18 13.52
C ASP A 145 -10.03 -0.20 13.08
N PRO A 146 -9.16 0.56 13.74
CA PRO A 146 -7.72 0.33 13.63
C PRO A 146 -7.36 -1.03 14.22
N ILE A 147 -6.73 -1.90 13.44
CA ILE A 147 -6.33 -3.25 13.85
C ILE A 147 -4.80 -3.35 13.92
N ALA A 148 -4.28 -3.74 15.08
CA ALA A 148 -2.86 -4.02 15.26
C ALA A 148 -2.56 -5.53 15.11
N ILE A 149 -1.57 -5.86 14.28
CA ILE A 149 -1.06 -7.21 14.09
C ILE A 149 0.43 -7.24 14.46
N LYS A 150 0.76 -8.02 15.49
CA LYS A 150 2.14 -8.27 15.87
C LYS A 150 2.83 -9.11 14.78
N LEU A 151 3.79 -8.50 14.09
CA LEU A 151 4.59 -9.18 13.07
C LEU A 151 5.85 -9.80 13.68
N SER A 152 6.51 -9.06 14.58
CA SER A 152 7.61 -9.57 15.41
C SER A 152 7.55 -8.97 16.82
N ASP A 153 8.55 -9.24 17.64
CA ASP A 153 8.77 -8.54 18.92
C ASP A 153 9.02 -7.04 18.75
N LYS A 154 9.55 -6.60 17.59
CA LYS A 154 9.96 -5.22 17.31
C LYS A 154 9.27 -4.58 16.09
N LEU A 155 8.34 -5.27 15.44
CA LEU A 155 7.57 -4.77 14.30
C LEU A 155 6.08 -5.06 14.51
N THR A 156 5.24 -4.06 14.29
CA THR A 156 3.78 -4.19 14.33
C THR A 156 3.16 -3.49 13.14
N LEU A 157 2.22 -4.16 12.49
CA LEU A 157 1.34 -3.58 11.48
C LEU A 157 0.15 -2.95 12.20
N ILE A 158 -0.19 -1.71 11.90
CA ILE A 158 -1.47 -1.11 12.27
C ILE A 158 -2.19 -0.78 10.97
N ALA A 159 -3.29 -1.47 10.68
CA ALA A 159 -4.09 -1.25 9.48
C ALA A 159 -5.42 -0.57 9.83
N TYR A 160 -5.90 0.34 8.99
CA TYR A 160 -7.21 0.99 9.16
C TYR A 160 -7.85 1.29 7.82
N ASP A 161 -9.18 1.39 7.81
CA ASP A 161 -9.96 1.73 6.62
C ASP A 161 -9.97 3.26 6.42
N SER A 162 -9.06 3.74 5.56
CA SER A 162 -9.04 5.15 5.18
C SER A 162 -10.22 5.56 4.30
N GLU A 163 -10.80 4.64 3.53
CA GLU A 163 -11.93 4.97 2.67
C GLU A 163 -13.21 5.16 3.50
N TRP A 164 -13.42 4.39 4.57
CA TRP A 164 -14.53 4.64 5.50
C TRP A 164 -14.54 6.11 5.98
N TRP A 165 -13.37 6.72 6.15
CA TRP A 165 -13.24 8.14 6.52
C TRP A 165 -13.77 9.10 5.46
N LEU A 166 -13.45 8.81 4.19
CA LEU A 166 -13.76 9.65 3.02
C LEU A 166 -15.13 9.35 2.41
N PHE A 167 -15.67 8.16 2.70
CA PHE A 167 -16.89 7.63 2.11
C PHE A 167 -18.08 8.57 2.36
N PRO A 168 -18.76 9.03 1.30
CA PRO A 168 -19.75 10.10 1.39
C PRO A 168 -21.16 9.61 1.73
N TYR A 169 -21.44 8.31 1.61
CA TYR A 169 -22.73 7.73 1.92
C TYR A 169 -22.83 7.26 3.37
N LYS A 170 -24.05 6.87 3.77
CA LYS A 170 -24.31 6.30 5.08
C LYS A 170 -23.51 5.01 5.25
N LYS A 171 -22.70 4.96 6.31
CA LYS A 171 -21.83 3.84 6.67
C LYS A 171 -22.18 3.20 8.02
N ASP A 172 -23.32 3.59 8.59
CA ASP A 172 -23.90 2.93 9.75
C ASP A 172 -24.06 1.45 9.43
N ASN A 173 -23.49 0.61 10.27
CA ASN A 173 -23.48 -0.84 10.10
C ASN A 173 -24.17 -1.51 11.29
N PRO A 174 -25.48 -1.26 11.49
CA PRO A 174 -26.21 -1.80 12.63
C PRO A 174 -26.19 -3.33 12.56
N GLY A 175 -25.66 -3.96 13.62
CA GLY A 175 -25.51 -5.42 13.72
C GLY A 175 -24.14 -5.96 13.34
N ALA A 176 -23.20 -5.13 12.90
CA ALA A 176 -21.79 -5.50 12.89
C ALA A 176 -21.17 -5.25 14.28
N ASP A 177 -20.28 -6.15 14.68
CA ASP A 177 -19.48 -6.02 15.90
C ASP A 177 -18.27 -5.13 15.61
N CYS A 178 -18.48 -3.81 15.63
CA CYS A 178 -17.44 -2.80 15.44
C CYS A 178 -17.12 -2.14 16.79
N ASP A 179 -15.82 -2.02 17.13
CA ASP A 179 -15.39 -1.32 18.35
C ASP A 179 -15.61 0.21 18.22
N CYS A 180 -15.47 0.73 17.00
CA CYS A 180 -15.54 2.14 16.68
C CYS A 180 -16.69 2.41 15.70
N ASN A 181 -17.45 3.47 15.94
CA ASN A 181 -18.55 3.94 15.09
C ASN A 181 -18.38 5.41 14.67
N THR A 182 -17.49 6.14 15.34
CA THR A 182 -17.20 7.55 15.09
C THR A 182 -15.71 7.79 14.79
N LYS A 183 -15.40 8.93 14.16
CA LYS A 183 -14.01 9.34 13.89
C LYS A 183 -13.23 9.54 15.19
N GLU A 184 -13.90 10.03 16.23
CA GLU A 184 -13.33 10.26 17.55
C GLU A 184 -12.93 8.94 18.23
N GLU A 185 -13.79 7.92 18.17
CA GLU A 185 -13.46 6.57 18.68
C GLU A 185 -12.32 5.93 17.91
N VAL A 186 -12.28 6.08 16.58
CA VAL A 186 -11.17 5.61 15.74
C VAL A 186 -9.86 6.26 16.19
N ILE A 187 -9.85 7.57 16.42
CA ILE A 187 -8.64 8.28 16.88
C ILE A 187 -8.23 7.85 18.28
N ALA A 188 -9.17 7.71 19.23
CA ALA A 188 -8.87 7.21 20.56
C ALA A 188 -8.26 5.79 20.51
N LYS A 189 -8.81 4.91 19.67
CA LYS A 189 -8.25 3.56 19.46
C LYS A 189 -6.85 3.63 18.85
N MET A 190 -6.60 4.54 17.91
CA MET A 190 -5.25 4.74 17.35
C MET A 190 -4.26 5.22 18.42
N GLU A 191 -4.66 6.10 19.34
CA GLU A 191 -3.83 6.56 20.46
C GLU A 191 -3.44 5.39 21.38
N ASP A 192 -4.41 4.55 21.74
CA ASP A 192 -4.17 3.34 22.53
C ASP A 192 -3.19 2.39 21.82
N LEU A 193 -3.38 2.12 20.53
CA LEU A 193 -2.52 1.24 19.76
C LEU A 193 -1.11 1.82 19.59
N MET A 194 -0.98 3.13 19.41
CA MET A 194 0.32 3.80 19.36
C MET A 194 1.07 3.62 20.68
N GLU A 195 0.42 3.87 21.82
CA GLU A 195 1.05 3.73 23.14
C GLU A 195 1.46 2.28 23.42
N GLN A 196 0.59 1.31 23.12
CA GLN A 196 0.87 -0.12 23.28
C GLN A 196 2.05 -0.62 22.42
N ASN A 197 2.41 0.11 21.36
CA ASN A 197 3.46 -0.27 20.41
C ASN A 197 4.61 0.74 20.32
N ARG A 198 4.73 1.67 21.29
CA ARG A 198 5.72 2.75 21.28
C ARG A 198 7.18 2.28 21.17
N ASP A 199 7.48 1.08 21.66
CA ASP A 199 8.84 0.48 21.66
C ASP A 199 9.14 -0.39 20.43
N LYS A 200 8.28 -0.34 19.41
CA LYS A 200 8.36 -1.10 18.17
C LYS A 200 8.38 -0.17 16.97
N VAL A 201 8.86 -0.69 15.84
CA VAL A 201 8.57 -0.13 14.53
C VAL A 201 7.09 -0.39 14.21
N ILE A 202 6.38 0.65 13.81
CA ILE A 202 4.98 0.62 13.41
C ILE A 202 4.93 0.84 11.90
N LEU A 203 4.41 -0.16 11.19
CA LEU A 203 3.98 0.01 9.81
C LEU A 203 2.50 0.39 9.83
N LEU A 204 2.21 1.68 9.67
CA LEU A 204 0.85 2.20 9.60
C LEU A 204 0.35 2.11 8.17
N ALA A 205 -0.64 1.27 7.92
CA ALA A 205 -1.11 0.95 6.59
C ALA A 205 -2.56 1.36 6.35
N SER A 206 -2.80 1.97 5.21
CA SER A 206 -4.12 2.35 4.72
C SER A 206 -4.11 2.36 3.19
N HIS A 207 -5.25 2.55 2.54
CA HIS A 207 -5.26 2.74 1.09
C HIS A 207 -4.69 4.10 0.68
N HIS A 208 -5.04 5.16 1.41
CA HIS A 208 -4.78 6.55 1.07
C HIS A 208 -3.41 7.06 1.56
N PRO A 209 -2.48 7.49 0.67
CA PRO A 209 -1.15 7.97 1.05
C PRO A 209 -1.15 9.41 1.59
N PHE A 210 -0.37 9.71 2.62
CA PHE A 210 -0.33 11.08 3.19
C PHE A 210 0.59 12.02 2.40
N GLN A 211 1.42 11.44 1.53
CA GLN A 211 2.32 12.14 0.64
C GLN A 211 2.32 11.42 -0.71
N SER A 212 2.19 12.18 -1.78
CA SER A 212 2.30 11.65 -3.13
C SER A 212 2.76 12.72 -4.11
N TYR A 213 3.52 12.30 -5.12
CA TYR A 213 3.83 13.08 -6.32
C TYR A 213 3.15 12.52 -7.58
N GLY A 214 2.11 11.70 -7.39
CA GLY A 214 1.21 11.20 -8.42
C GLY A 214 0.00 12.10 -8.65
N SER A 215 -0.95 11.60 -9.42
CA SER A 215 -2.12 12.37 -9.87
C SER A 215 -3.03 12.80 -8.73
N HIS A 216 -3.24 11.93 -7.74
CA HIS A 216 -4.07 12.24 -6.57
C HIS A 216 -3.38 13.23 -5.62
N GLY A 217 -2.04 13.28 -5.66
CA GLY A 217 -1.19 14.32 -5.07
C GLY A 217 -1.14 15.65 -5.82
N GLY A 218 -1.93 15.80 -6.90
CA GLY A 218 -2.03 17.04 -7.66
C GLY A 218 -0.97 17.20 -8.76
N TYR A 219 -0.30 16.11 -9.18
CA TYR A 219 0.54 16.13 -10.37
C TYR A 219 -0.27 15.84 -11.64
N PHE A 220 -0.28 16.79 -12.57
CA PHE A 220 -0.95 16.65 -13.86
C PHE A 220 0.08 16.86 -14.99
N THR A 221 0.06 15.99 -15.98
CA THR A 221 0.96 16.09 -17.15
C THR A 221 0.53 17.23 -18.07
N LEU A 222 1.42 17.67 -18.98
CA LEU A 222 1.05 18.66 -20.00
C LEU A 222 -0.18 18.22 -20.82
N ARG A 223 -0.30 16.91 -21.10
CA ARG A 223 -1.48 16.34 -21.74
C ARG A 223 -2.75 16.56 -20.92
N ASN A 224 -2.69 16.46 -19.60
CA ASN A 224 -3.85 16.73 -18.74
C ASN A 224 -4.25 18.21 -18.76
N HIS A 225 -3.30 19.13 -18.85
CA HIS A 225 -3.60 20.57 -18.94
C HIS A 225 -4.18 20.98 -20.29
N LEU A 226 -3.70 20.36 -21.39
CA LEU A 226 -4.17 20.66 -22.74
C LEU A 226 -5.47 19.92 -23.07
N PHE A 227 -5.62 18.69 -22.59
CA PHE A 227 -6.74 17.78 -22.89
C PHE A 227 -7.32 17.17 -21.60
N PRO A 228 -7.94 17.96 -20.71
CA PRO A 228 -8.37 17.51 -19.39
C PRO A 228 -9.42 16.38 -19.43
N LEU A 229 -10.22 16.31 -20.51
CA LEU A 229 -11.21 15.23 -20.70
C LEU A 229 -10.57 13.87 -20.93
N THR A 230 -9.27 13.81 -21.27
CA THR A 230 -8.54 12.54 -21.37
C THR A 230 -8.43 11.82 -20.03
N SER A 231 -8.54 12.55 -18.90
CA SER A 231 -8.61 11.98 -17.55
C SER A 231 -9.95 11.32 -17.23
N LEU A 232 -11.02 11.64 -17.96
CA LEU A 232 -12.34 11.00 -17.85
C LEU A 232 -12.51 9.87 -18.86
N ASN A 233 -12.02 10.10 -20.08
CA ASN A 233 -12.02 9.10 -21.14
C ASN A 233 -10.78 9.31 -22.02
N LYS A 234 -9.91 8.29 -22.08
CA LYS A 234 -8.62 8.33 -22.79
C LYS A 234 -8.73 8.74 -24.27
N LYS A 235 -9.91 8.64 -24.89
CA LYS A 235 -10.20 8.99 -26.29
C LYS A 235 -10.63 10.46 -26.51
N LEU A 236 -10.95 11.23 -25.46
CA LEU A 236 -11.45 12.60 -25.58
C LEU A 236 -10.30 13.63 -25.68
N TYR A 237 -9.62 13.67 -26.82
CA TYR A 237 -8.58 14.67 -27.12
C TYR A 237 -9.18 15.99 -27.60
N ILE A 238 -9.90 16.68 -26.72
CA ILE A 238 -10.47 18.00 -27.02
C ILE A 238 -9.58 19.04 -26.34
N PRO A 239 -8.86 19.89 -27.11
CA PRO A 239 -7.96 20.89 -26.53
C PRO A 239 -8.78 21.95 -25.81
N MET A 240 -8.51 22.15 -24.52
CA MET A 240 -9.18 23.16 -23.70
C MET A 240 -8.14 23.93 -22.87
N PRO A 241 -7.26 24.74 -23.50
CA PRO A 241 -6.32 25.58 -22.76
C PRO A 241 -7.08 26.56 -21.84
N VAL A 242 -6.45 26.99 -20.75
CA VAL A 242 -7.06 27.82 -19.67
C VAL A 242 -8.12 27.07 -18.83
N VAL A 243 -9.20 26.57 -19.44
CA VAL A 243 -10.24 25.77 -18.74
C VAL A 243 -9.68 24.42 -18.24
N GLY A 244 -8.75 23.83 -18.98
CA GLY A 244 -8.07 22.59 -18.63
C GLY A 244 -7.06 22.72 -17.50
N SER A 245 -6.73 23.92 -17.04
CA SER A 245 -6.02 24.11 -15.76
C SER A 245 -6.97 24.34 -14.58
N LEU A 246 -8.20 24.79 -14.83
CA LEU A 246 -9.25 24.92 -13.83
C LEU A 246 -9.82 23.55 -13.41
N TYR A 247 -10.00 22.61 -14.34
CA TYR A 247 -10.55 21.28 -14.02
C TYR A 247 -9.65 20.43 -13.07
N PRO A 248 -8.33 20.28 -13.30
CA PRO A 248 -7.44 19.62 -12.35
C PRO A 248 -7.39 20.30 -10.98
N PHE A 249 -7.48 21.64 -10.95
CA PHE A 249 -7.56 22.41 -9.72
C PHE A 249 -8.87 22.14 -8.96
N LEU A 250 -10.04 22.24 -9.63
CA LEU A 250 -11.34 21.96 -9.02
C LEU A 250 -11.49 20.51 -8.59
N ARG A 251 -10.98 19.56 -9.38
CA ARG A 251 -10.98 18.14 -9.05
C ARG A 251 -10.21 17.88 -7.75
N SER A 252 -8.98 18.36 -7.68
CA SER A 252 -8.12 18.16 -6.52
C SER A 252 -8.62 18.86 -5.26
N THR A 253 -9.38 19.95 -5.36
CA THR A 253 -9.79 20.76 -4.20
C THR A 253 -11.23 20.55 -3.73
N PHE A 254 -12.18 20.27 -4.62
CA PHE A 254 -13.61 20.26 -4.29
C PHE A 254 -14.41 19.05 -4.76
N LEU A 255 -13.98 18.34 -5.81
CA LEU A 255 -14.85 17.32 -6.45
C LEU A 255 -14.58 15.89 -6.00
N SER A 256 -13.35 15.56 -5.61
CA SER A 256 -12.97 14.18 -5.29
C SER A 256 -12.46 14.08 -3.86
N PRO A 257 -13.19 13.43 -2.94
CA PRO A 257 -12.67 13.07 -1.61
C PRO A 257 -11.36 12.30 -1.66
N GLU A 258 -11.15 11.55 -2.76
CA GLU A 258 -9.96 10.77 -3.09
C GLU A 258 -8.69 11.59 -3.35
N ASP A 259 -8.79 12.90 -3.56
CA ASP A 259 -7.62 13.73 -3.87
C ASP A 259 -7.06 14.40 -2.59
N LEU A 260 -5.74 14.43 -2.45
CA LEU A 260 -5.03 14.89 -1.24
C LEU A 260 -5.39 16.31 -0.79
N ASN A 261 -5.88 17.13 -1.71
CA ASN A 261 -6.23 18.52 -1.44
C ASN A 261 -7.66 18.71 -0.91
N HIS A 262 -8.49 17.68 -0.92
CA HIS A 262 -9.87 17.71 -0.45
C HIS A 262 -9.97 17.90 1.08
N PRO A 263 -10.94 18.68 1.60
CA PRO A 263 -11.07 18.92 3.04
C PRO A 263 -11.21 17.67 3.90
N ALA A 264 -11.99 16.67 3.45
CA ALA A 264 -12.18 15.42 4.20
C ALA A 264 -10.88 14.61 4.33
N TYR A 265 -10.07 14.57 3.26
CA TYR A 265 -8.77 13.91 3.25
C TYR A 265 -7.78 14.68 4.14
N LYS A 266 -7.74 16.01 4.04
CA LYS A 266 -6.93 16.85 4.93
C LYS A 266 -7.30 16.68 6.41
N ASP A 267 -8.58 16.53 6.72
CA ASP A 267 -9.05 16.23 8.08
C ASP A 267 -8.56 14.85 8.56
N MET A 268 -8.65 13.81 7.72
CA MET A 268 -8.09 12.48 8.03
C MET A 268 -6.59 12.58 8.32
N ILE A 269 -5.81 13.16 7.40
CA ILE A 269 -4.36 13.32 7.55
C ILE A 269 -4.04 14.08 8.83
N LYS A 270 -4.75 15.20 9.09
CA LYS A 270 -4.53 16.02 10.29
C LYS A 270 -4.75 15.22 11.56
N ARG A 271 -5.84 14.46 11.66
CA ARG A 271 -6.20 13.71 12.88
C ARG A 271 -5.31 12.50 13.08
N VAL A 272 -5.02 11.73 12.04
CA VAL A 272 -4.07 10.60 12.14
C VAL A 272 -2.65 11.09 12.46
N ASN A 273 -2.21 12.19 11.86
CA ASN A 273 -0.92 12.80 12.20
C ASN A 273 -0.88 13.37 13.62
N ALA A 274 -2.00 13.71 14.24
CA ALA A 274 -2.02 14.12 15.64
C ALA A 274 -1.61 12.96 16.58
N VAL A 275 -1.85 11.71 16.18
CA VAL A 275 -1.48 10.50 16.93
C VAL A 275 -0.07 10.04 16.57
N PHE A 276 0.18 9.79 15.29
CA PHE A 276 1.40 9.12 14.81
C PHE A 276 2.50 10.11 14.38
N GLY A 277 2.11 11.26 13.83
CA GLY A 277 2.99 12.36 13.46
C GLY A 277 4.24 11.95 12.68
N ASP A 278 5.36 12.59 13.02
CA ASP A 278 6.69 12.38 12.44
C ASP A 278 7.60 11.50 13.31
N ARG A 279 6.98 10.66 14.16
CA ARG A 279 7.70 9.75 15.04
C ARG A 279 8.65 8.85 14.24
N PRO A 280 9.92 8.71 14.67
CA PRO A 280 10.93 8.00 13.89
C PRO A 280 10.64 6.51 13.73
N ASN A 281 9.83 5.92 14.63
CA ASN A 281 9.46 4.52 14.58
C ASN A 281 8.20 4.24 13.75
N VAL A 282 7.59 5.24 13.10
CA VAL A 282 6.37 5.06 12.28
C VAL A 282 6.69 5.20 10.80
N ILE A 283 6.26 4.20 10.02
CA ILE A 283 6.37 4.15 8.56
C ILE A 283 4.95 4.09 8.00
N TYR A 284 4.62 5.00 7.09
CA TYR A 284 3.32 5.04 6.44
C TYR A 284 3.38 4.23 5.14
N ALA A 285 2.42 3.33 4.91
CA ALA A 285 2.35 2.51 3.70
C ALA A 285 0.96 2.60 3.08
N ALA A 286 0.90 2.85 1.77
CA ALA A 286 -0.36 3.05 1.06
C ALA A 286 -0.31 2.66 -0.42
N GLY A 287 -1.48 2.44 -1.02
CA GLY A 287 -1.69 2.23 -2.46
C GLY A 287 -2.20 3.52 -3.11
N HIS A 288 -3.34 3.42 -3.81
CA HIS A 288 -4.20 4.49 -4.38
C HIS A 288 -3.58 5.26 -5.54
N GLU A 289 -2.31 5.63 -5.41
CA GLU A 289 -1.55 6.21 -6.49
C GLU A 289 -0.98 5.09 -7.32
N HIS A 290 -1.35 5.07 -8.62
CA HIS A 290 -0.96 4.03 -9.57
C HIS A 290 0.54 4.07 -9.94
N GLY A 291 1.41 3.87 -8.96
CA GLY A 291 2.86 3.91 -9.07
C GLY A 291 3.55 3.55 -7.76
N LEU A 292 4.87 3.48 -7.80
CA LEU A 292 5.73 3.16 -6.67
C LEU A 292 6.51 4.41 -6.24
N GLN A 293 6.50 4.73 -4.95
CA GLN A 293 7.24 5.88 -4.43
C GLN A 293 7.84 5.58 -3.04
N LEU A 294 9.01 6.15 -2.77
CA LEU A 294 9.56 6.29 -1.42
C LEU A 294 9.76 7.77 -1.17
N ILE A 295 9.05 8.31 -0.19
CA ILE A 295 9.05 9.75 0.12
C ILE A 295 9.47 9.94 1.57
N LYS A 296 10.51 10.74 1.81
CA LYS A 296 10.96 11.08 3.15
C LYS A 296 10.91 12.59 3.36
N SER A 297 9.83 13.06 3.98
CA SER A 297 9.75 14.41 4.54
C SER A 297 9.88 14.32 6.07
N LYS A 298 8.88 14.80 6.82
CA LYS A 298 8.78 14.56 8.26
C LYS A 298 8.60 13.07 8.54
N GLN A 299 7.61 12.45 7.89
CA GLN A 299 7.37 11.00 7.94
C GLN A 299 7.99 10.28 6.73
N LEU A 300 8.28 8.98 6.90
CA LEU A 300 8.60 8.08 5.80
C LEU A 300 7.30 7.50 5.23
N GLN A 301 7.08 7.69 3.93
CA GLN A 301 5.92 7.18 3.20
C GLN A 301 6.39 6.22 2.09
N ILE A 302 5.82 5.02 2.11
CA ILE A 302 5.86 4.05 1.02
C ILE A 302 4.54 4.18 0.27
N VAL A 303 4.62 4.34 -1.04
CA VAL A 303 3.48 4.20 -1.96
C VAL A 303 3.76 2.98 -2.83
N SER A 304 2.83 2.03 -2.82
CA SER A 304 2.95 0.76 -3.55
C SER A 304 1.65 0.44 -4.30
N GLY A 305 1.12 1.39 -5.07
CA GLY A 305 -0.17 1.24 -5.77
C GLY A 305 -0.03 0.81 -7.23
N ALA A 306 1.03 0.10 -7.60
CA ALA A 306 1.29 -0.27 -8.99
C ALA A 306 0.96 -1.74 -9.30
N GLY A 307 0.05 -2.38 -8.56
CA GLY A 307 -0.21 -3.82 -8.68
C GLY A 307 -0.80 -4.23 -10.03
N ALA A 308 -1.67 -3.41 -10.62
CA ALA A 308 -2.25 -3.66 -11.94
C ALA A 308 -2.41 -2.40 -12.81
N LYS A 309 -2.37 -1.20 -12.20
CA LYS A 309 -2.51 0.07 -12.92
C LYS A 309 -1.22 0.88 -12.88
N MET A 310 -1.11 1.81 -13.83
CA MET A 310 0.02 2.73 -13.96
C MET A 310 -0.44 4.13 -14.34
N ASN A 311 0.03 5.13 -13.62
CA ASN A 311 -0.11 6.54 -13.92
C ASN A 311 1.23 7.26 -13.72
N PRO A 312 1.61 8.19 -14.61
CA PRO A 312 2.81 8.99 -14.43
C PRO A 312 2.84 9.73 -13.09
N ASN A 313 4.00 9.68 -12.43
CA ASN A 313 4.34 10.50 -11.27
C ASN A 313 5.58 11.36 -11.58
N LYS A 314 5.92 12.29 -10.68
CA LYS A 314 7.13 13.12 -10.79
C LYS A 314 8.08 12.86 -9.63
N LYS A 315 9.39 13.06 -9.89
CA LYS A 315 10.40 13.16 -8.84
C LYS A 315 10.24 14.48 -8.08
N GLY A 316 9.50 14.45 -6.98
CA GLY A 316 9.32 15.60 -6.09
C GLY A 316 10.51 15.84 -5.15
N LYS A 317 10.47 16.97 -4.43
CA LYS A 317 11.57 17.44 -3.55
C LYS A 317 12.03 16.40 -2.52
N ASN A 318 11.10 15.65 -1.94
CA ASN A 318 11.35 14.68 -0.87
C ASN A 318 11.33 13.22 -1.38
N SER A 319 11.28 13.02 -2.71
CA SER A 319 11.27 11.68 -3.31
C SER A 319 12.68 11.08 -3.26
N LEU A 320 12.81 9.97 -2.53
CA LEU A 320 14.00 9.12 -2.57
C LEU A 320 13.95 8.18 -3.76
N TYR A 321 12.75 7.68 -4.08
CA TYR A 321 12.48 6.84 -5.22
C TYR A 321 11.09 7.14 -5.80
N GLN A 322 10.93 6.96 -7.11
CA GLN A 322 9.65 7.01 -7.82
C GLN A 322 9.71 6.21 -9.13
N ASP A 323 8.63 5.52 -9.45
CA ASP A 323 8.39 4.85 -10.73
C ASP A 323 6.88 4.66 -10.92
N PHE A 324 6.42 4.47 -12.15
CA PHE A 324 5.02 4.22 -12.48
C PHE A 324 4.80 2.87 -13.15
N ASN A 325 5.85 2.09 -13.38
CA ASN A 325 5.74 0.72 -13.87
C ASN A 325 5.03 -0.16 -12.83
N GLN A 326 4.32 -1.18 -13.31
CA GLN A 326 3.67 -2.13 -12.43
C GLN A 326 4.70 -2.85 -11.57
N GLY A 327 4.34 -3.17 -10.33
CA GLY A 327 5.30 -3.69 -9.38
C GLY A 327 4.82 -3.70 -7.94
N TYR A 328 5.77 -3.90 -7.03
CA TYR A 328 5.50 -4.06 -5.60
C TYR A 328 6.73 -3.69 -4.75
N VAL A 329 6.53 -3.64 -3.43
CA VAL A 329 7.59 -3.32 -2.47
C VAL A 329 7.77 -4.46 -1.46
N VAL A 330 9.03 -4.78 -1.16
CA VAL A 330 9.41 -5.67 -0.06
C VAL A 330 10.01 -4.83 1.06
N ALA A 331 9.41 -4.88 2.25
CA ALA A 331 9.89 -4.23 3.46
C ALA A 331 10.38 -5.29 4.46
N ASP A 332 11.70 -5.36 4.65
CA ASP A 332 12.34 -6.29 5.56
C ASP A 332 12.72 -5.60 6.86
N GLN A 333 12.33 -6.21 7.97
CA GLN A 333 12.99 -6.00 9.25
C GLN A 333 14.23 -6.91 9.30
N LEU A 334 15.40 -6.32 9.52
CA LEU A 334 16.67 -7.03 9.69
C LEU A 334 16.88 -7.43 11.17
N GLN A 335 17.89 -8.26 11.46
CA GLN A 335 18.12 -8.72 12.85
C GLN A 335 18.46 -7.60 13.84
N ASN A 336 19.10 -6.53 13.36
CA ASN A 336 19.35 -5.30 14.14
C ASN A 336 18.09 -4.43 14.32
N ASN A 337 16.96 -4.83 13.72
CA ASN A 337 15.67 -4.12 13.66
C ASN A 337 15.63 -2.93 12.71
N ASP A 338 16.67 -2.72 11.89
CA ASP A 338 16.61 -1.76 10.80
C ASP A 338 15.61 -2.25 9.74
N MET A 339 15.01 -1.28 9.05
CA MET A 339 14.06 -1.53 7.97
C MET A 339 14.74 -1.30 6.62
N ARG A 340 14.72 -2.33 5.77
CA ARG A 340 15.17 -2.27 4.37
C ARG A 340 13.96 -2.32 3.45
N TYR A 341 13.95 -1.47 2.43
CA TYR A 341 12.90 -1.44 1.41
C TYR A 341 13.50 -1.75 0.05
N GLU A 342 12.90 -2.69 -0.67
CA GLU A 342 13.31 -3.08 -2.01
C GLU A 342 12.11 -2.92 -2.94
N TYR A 343 12.31 -2.27 -4.07
CA TYR A 343 11.25 -2.03 -5.04
C TYR A 343 11.47 -2.92 -6.26
N TYR A 344 10.38 -3.47 -6.79
CA TYR A 344 10.40 -4.39 -7.92
C TYR A 344 9.44 -3.90 -9.00
N ASN A 345 9.91 -3.86 -10.25
CA ASN A 345 9.09 -3.51 -11.41
C ASN A 345 8.95 -4.71 -12.34
N TYR A 346 7.76 -4.88 -12.89
CA TYR A 346 7.53 -5.65 -14.09
C TYR A 346 8.04 -4.88 -15.32
N THR A 347 8.84 -5.57 -16.13
CA THR A 347 9.43 -5.07 -17.39
C THR A 347 9.28 -6.12 -18.48
N ASP A 348 9.65 -5.78 -19.71
CA ASP A 348 9.60 -6.72 -20.85
C ASP A 348 10.46 -7.99 -20.65
N THR A 349 11.49 -7.93 -19.80
CA THR A 349 12.38 -9.08 -19.50
C THR A 349 12.00 -9.81 -18.20
N GLY A 350 10.86 -9.44 -17.60
CA GLY A 350 10.37 -9.99 -16.33
C GLY A 350 10.44 -8.97 -15.19
N VAL A 351 10.30 -9.48 -13.96
CA VAL A 351 10.33 -8.64 -12.75
C VAL A 351 11.77 -8.44 -12.30
N VAL A 352 12.16 -7.19 -12.08
CA VAL A 352 13.51 -6.80 -11.64
C VAL A 352 13.48 -5.89 -10.42
N LYS A 353 14.47 -6.04 -9.54
CA LYS A 353 14.71 -5.09 -8.44
C LYS A 353 15.25 -3.78 -9.01
N VAL A 354 14.67 -2.67 -8.62
CA VAL A 354 14.93 -1.32 -9.17
C VAL A 354 15.38 -0.30 -8.14
N PHE A 355 15.19 -0.57 -6.85
CA PHE A 355 15.69 0.24 -5.74
C PHE A 355 16.02 -0.65 -4.54
#